data_AF-A0A1B6MIE7-F1
#
_entry.id   AF-A0A1B6MIE7-F1
#
_cell.length_a   1.000
_cell.length_b   1.000
_cell.length_c   1.000
_cell.angle_alpha   90.00
_cell.angle_beta   90.00
_cell.angle_gamma   90.00
#
_symmetry.space_group_name_H-M   'P 1'
#
loop_
_entity.id
_entity.type
_entity.pdbx_description
1 polymer ?
#
loop_
_entity_poly.entity_id
_entity_poly.type
_entity_poly.pdbx_seq_one_letter_code
_entity_poly.pdbx_strand_id
1 'polypeptide(L)'
;GEDNQGYSVKMKMKYFIDYMAVTQDDSPLYIFDSSFGEHPRRKKLLEDYTVPLYFRDDLFKHAGEDNQGYSVKMKMKYFIDYMAVTQDDSPLYIFDSSFGEHPRRKKLLEDYTVPLYFRDDLFKHAG
;
A
#
# COMPACT_ATOMS: atom_id res chain seq x y z
N GLY A 1 -14.89 -3.37 -3.03
CA GLY A 1 -14.71 -4.76 -2.59
C GLY A 1 -15.18 -5.69 -3.67
N GLU A 2 -14.57 -6.86 -3.78
CA GLU A 2 -14.94 -7.91 -4.72
C GLU A 2 -15.66 -9.03 -3.95
N ASP A 3 -16.56 -9.75 -4.59
CA ASP A 3 -17.18 -10.94 -4.02
C ASP A 3 -16.20 -12.13 -4.05
N ASN A 4 -16.64 -13.28 -3.55
CA ASN A 4 -15.83 -14.50 -3.50
C ASN A 4 -15.48 -15.07 -4.89
N GLN A 5 -15.95 -14.45 -5.96
CA GLN A 5 -15.69 -14.80 -7.35
C GLN A 5 -14.93 -13.68 -8.09
N GLY A 6 -14.50 -12.62 -7.39
CA GLY A 6 -13.75 -11.50 -7.96
C GLY A 6 -14.62 -10.44 -8.64
N TYR A 7 -15.95 -10.53 -8.57
CA TYR A 7 -16.81 -9.50 -9.16
C TYR A 7 -16.93 -8.30 -8.23
N SER A 8 -16.80 -7.09 -8.79
CA SER A 8 -16.95 -5.87 -8.01
C SER A 8 -18.35 -5.78 -7.39
N VAL A 9 -18.40 -5.75 -6.06
CA VAL A 9 -19.63 -5.53 -5.31
C VAL A 9 -20.05 -4.08 -5.47
N LYS A 10 -21.25 -3.86 -5.99
CA LYS A 10 -21.82 -2.53 -6.21
C LYS A 10 -22.83 -2.21 -5.12
N MET A 11 -22.55 -1.17 -4.34
CA MET A 11 -23.47 -0.62 -3.34
C MET A 11 -23.95 0.76 -3.78
N LYS A 12 -25.24 1.07 -3.57
CA LYS A 12 -25.73 2.44 -3.76
C LYS A 12 -25.33 3.29 -2.57
N MET A 13 -24.85 4.51 -2.83
CA MET A 13 -24.39 5.45 -1.80
C MET A 13 -25.40 5.66 -0.67
N LYS A 14 -26.70 5.73 -0.97
CA LYS A 14 -27.75 5.88 0.06
C LYS A 14 -27.69 4.80 1.15
N TYR A 15 -27.44 3.55 0.77
CA TYR A 15 -27.37 2.44 1.73
C TYR A 15 -26.10 2.50 2.56
N PHE A 16 -25.01 3.03 2.00
CA PHE A 16 -23.77 3.23 2.75
C PHE A 16 -23.93 4.32 3.81
N ILE A 17 -24.60 5.42 3.48
CA ILE A 17 -24.90 6.49 4.42
C ILE A 17 -25.78 5.97 5.57
N ASP A 18 -26.83 5.20 5.24
CA ASP A 18 -27.70 4.59 6.25
C ASP A 18 -26.91 3.64 7.16
N TYR A 19 -26.00 2.83 6.60
CA TYR A 19 -25.09 1.96 7.36
C TYR A 19 -24.17 2.74 8.30
N MET A 20 -23.51 3.79 7.81
CA MET A 20 -22.60 4.62 8.61
C MET A 20 -23.30 5.32 9.78
N ALA A 21 -24.59 5.65 9.64
CA ALA A 21 -25.36 6.32 10.68
C ALA A 21 -25.67 5.41 11.89
N VAL A 22 -25.60 4.09 11.73
CA VAL A 22 -25.98 3.11 12.77
C VAL A 22 -24.86 2.17 13.18
N THR A 23 -23.76 2.11 12.43
CA THR A 23 -22.69 1.13 12.68
C THR A 23 -21.94 1.46 13.99
N GLN A 24 -21.70 0.44 14.79
CA GLN A 24 -20.82 0.46 15.97
C GLN A 24 -19.70 -0.58 15.84
N ASP A 25 -19.46 -1.07 14.62
CA ASP A 25 -18.50 -2.12 14.33
C ASP A 25 -17.06 -1.57 14.39
N ASP A 26 -16.14 -2.34 14.98
CA ASP A 26 -14.71 -2.05 15.01
C ASP A 26 -14.05 -2.21 13.62
N SER A 27 -14.75 -2.83 12.66
CA SER A 27 -14.33 -3.02 11.27
C SER A 27 -15.38 -2.50 10.28
N PRO A 28 -15.57 -1.18 10.15
CA PRO A 28 -16.56 -0.60 9.26
C PRO A 28 -16.28 -0.92 7.79
N LEU A 29 -17.33 -0.94 6.96
CA LEU A 29 -17.18 -1.12 5.52
C LEU A 29 -16.40 0.04 4.89
N TYR A 30 -15.31 -0.25 4.19
CA TYR A 30 -14.53 0.73 3.43
C TYR A 30 -14.97 0.78 1.96
N ILE A 31 -15.19 1.99 1.45
CA ILE A 31 -15.43 2.22 0.02
C ILE A 31 -14.10 2.52 -0.67
N PHE A 32 -13.78 1.71 -1.66
CA PHE A 32 -12.72 1.98 -2.61
C PHE A 32 -13.37 2.27 -3.97
N ASP A 33 -13.28 3.52 -4.42
CA ASP A 33 -13.73 3.94 -5.76
C ASP A 33 -12.49 4.19 -6.61
N SER A 34 -12.19 3.26 -7.53
CA SER A 34 -11.07 3.39 -8.46
C SER A 34 -11.20 4.57 -9.42
N SER A 35 -12.42 5.11 -9.54
CA SER A 35 -12.75 6.29 -10.35
C SER A 35 -13.16 7.49 -9.47
N PHE A 36 -12.70 7.50 -8.21
CA PHE A 36 -13.10 8.53 -7.25
C PHE A 36 -12.81 9.93 -7.81
N GLY A 37 -13.85 10.75 -7.91
CA GLY A 37 -13.74 12.10 -8.44
C GLY A 37 -13.67 12.23 -9.98
N GLU A 38 -13.54 11.14 -10.73
CA GLU A 38 -13.51 11.17 -12.21
C GLU A 38 -14.90 11.30 -12.82
N HIS A 39 -15.92 10.73 -12.16
CA HIS A 39 -17.28 10.73 -12.69
C HIS A 39 -17.93 12.12 -12.51
N PRO A 40 -18.53 12.74 -13.57
CA PRO A 40 -19.04 14.11 -13.52
C PRO A 40 -20.03 14.40 -12.38
N ARG A 41 -20.88 13.44 -12.03
CA ARG A 41 -21.85 13.57 -10.93
C ARG A 41 -21.24 13.42 -9.52
N ARG A 42 -20.05 12.82 -9.40
CA ARG A 42 -19.36 12.56 -8.13
C ARG A 42 -18.16 13.48 -7.91
N LYS A 43 -17.74 14.24 -8.93
CA LYS A 43 -16.67 15.23 -8.87
C LYS A 43 -16.86 16.27 -7.75
N LYS A 44 -18.12 16.61 -7.42
CA LYS A 44 -18.45 17.50 -6.29
C LYS A 44 -17.97 16.98 -4.93
N LEU A 45 -17.80 15.66 -4.76
CA LEU A 45 -17.23 15.10 -3.53
C LEU A 45 -15.77 15.53 -3.29
N LEU A 46 -15.07 15.95 -4.35
CA LEU A 46 -13.72 16.51 -4.24
C LEU A 46 -13.72 17.96 -3.73
N GLU A 47 -14.84 18.68 -3.83
CA GLU A 47 -14.92 20.08 -3.41
C GLU A 47 -14.79 20.20 -1.88
N ASP A 48 -15.30 19.21 -1.15
CA ASP A 48 -15.24 19.14 0.32
C ASP A 48 -14.05 18.30 0.84
N TYR A 49 -13.23 17.73 -0.05
CA TYR A 49 -12.13 16.84 0.30
C TYR A 49 -10.77 17.52 0.13
N THR A 50 -10.12 17.84 1.24
CA THR A 50 -8.73 18.33 1.24
C THR A 50 -7.78 17.19 1.53
N VAL A 51 -6.86 16.89 0.61
CA VAL A 51 -5.76 15.95 0.86
C VAL A 51 -4.96 16.45 2.08
N PRO A 52 -4.85 15.65 3.17
CA PRO A 52 -4.12 16.07 4.36
C PRO A 52 -2.67 16.39 3.99
N LEU A 53 -2.07 17.35 4.70
CA LEU A 53 -0.75 17.90 4.37
C LEU A 53 0.32 16.82 4.13
N TYR A 54 0.27 15.73 4.91
CA TYR A 54 1.22 14.61 4.88
C TYR A 54 1.04 13.63 3.70
N PHE A 55 -0.04 13.73 2.93
CA PHE A 55 -0.34 12.84 1.80
C PHE A 55 -0.38 13.57 0.45
N ARG A 56 0.15 14.80 0.39
CA ARG A 56 0.19 15.59 -0.85
C ARG A 56 1.28 15.12 -1.79
N ASP A 57 2.36 14.59 -1.23
CA ASP A 57 3.45 14.00 -1.97
C ASP A 57 3.20 12.50 -2.10
N ASP A 58 2.98 12.02 -3.33
CA ASP A 58 2.89 10.60 -3.65
C ASP A 58 4.28 9.96 -3.64
N LEU A 59 4.89 9.92 -2.45
CA LEU A 59 6.23 9.42 -2.20
C LEU A 59 6.35 7.91 -2.48
N PHE A 60 5.23 7.18 -2.53
CA PHE A 60 5.21 5.77 -2.90
C PHE A 60 5.65 5.53 -4.34
N LYS A 61 5.41 6.48 -5.24
CA LYS A 61 5.79 6.37 -6.65
C LYS A 61 7.31 6.44 -6.90
N HIS A 62 8.09 6.92 -5.93
CA HIS A 62 9.51 7.24 -6.11
C HIS A 62 10.45 6.45 -5.20
N ALA A 63 9.91 5.59 -4.33
CA ALA A 63 10.71 4.80 -3.41
C ALA A 63 11.39 3.62 -4.14
N GLY A 64 12.54 3.85 -4.76
CA GLY A 64 13.44 2.80 -5.23
C GLY A 64 13.18 2.27 -6.64
N GLU A 65 12.37 2.97 -7.45
CA GLU A 65 12.14 2.67 -8.86
C GLU A 65 12.70 3.80 -9.75
N ASP A 66 13.24 3.44 -10.91
CA ASP A 66 13.63 4.43 -11.92
C ASP A 66 12.41 5.03 -12.65
N ASN A 67 12.64 5.97 -13.57
CA ASN A 67 11.56 6.62 -14.32
C ASN A 67 10.74 5.66 -15.22
N GLN A 68 11.14 4.39 -15.32
CA GLN A 68 10.48 3.33 -16.09
C GLN A 68 9.91 2.22 -15.18
N GLY A 69 10.01 2.35 -13.85
CA GLY A 69 9.50 1.37 -12.88
C GLY A 69 10.47 0.23 -12.58
N TYR A 70 11.74 0.29 -13.01
CA TYR A 70 12.73 -0.74 -12.67
C TYR A 70 13.32 -0.50 -11.28
N SER A 71 13.40 -1.55 -10.47
CA SER A 71 14.00 -1.46 -9.14
C SER A 71 15.49 -1.06 -9.22
N VAL A 72 15.84 0.01 -8.52
CA VAL A 72 17.22 0.47 -8.33
C VAL A 72 17.90 -0.42 -7.29
N LYS A 73 19.03 -1.04 -7.65
CA LYS A 73 19.75 -2.00 -6.79
C LYS A 73 21.13 -1.49 -6.43
N MET A 74 21.51 -1.64 -5.16
CA MET A 74 22.84 -1.37 -4.65
C MET A 74 23.34 -2.55 -3.80
N LYS A 75 24.66 -2.79 -3.79
CA LYS A 75 25.26 -3.79 -2.88
C LYS A 75 25.24 -3.27 -1.45
N MET A 76 24.91 -4.15 -0.50
CA MET A 76 24.81 -3.81 0.93
C MET A 76 26.06 -3.10 1.48
N LYS A 77 27.28 -3.50 1.09
CA LYS A 77 28.50 -2.83 1.54
C LYS A 77 28.52 -1.33 1.21
N TYR A 78 28.04 -0.94 0.02
CA TYR A 78 28.00 0.45 -0.39
C TYR A 78 26.87 1.22 0.29
N PHE A 79 25.76 0.55 0.61
CA PHE A 79 24.70 1.16 1.41
C PHE A 79 25.19 1.50 2.83
N ILE A 80 25.96 0.60 3.45
CA ILE A 80 26.56 0.83 4.76
C ILE A 80 27.54 2.01 4.70
N ASP A 81 28.40 2.06 3.68
CA ASP A 81 29.32 3.18 3.47
C ASP A 81 28.58 4.51 3.27
N TYR A 82 27.48 4.51 2.50
CA TYR A 82 26.61 5.67 2.28
C TYR A 82 25.96 6.16 3.60
N MET A 83 25.37 5.25 4.36
CA MET A 83 24.70 5.57 5.63
C MET A 83 25.67 6.14 6.68
N ALA A 84 26.95 5.79 6.60
CA ALA A 84 27.97 6.27 7.53
C ALA A 84 28.32 7.76 7.34
N VAL A 85 28.04 8.34 6.17
CA VAL A 85 28.49 9.70 5.81
C VAL A 85 27.37 10.62 5.31
N THR A 86 26.20 10.08 4.95
CA THR A 86 25.10 10.87 4.39
C THR A 86 24.57 11.92 5.37
N GLN A 87 24.23 13.09 4.84
CA GLN A 87 23.52 14.17 5.51
C GLN A 87 22.27 14.59 4.72
N ASP A 88 21.79 13.70 3.84
CA ASP A 88 20.65 13.99 3.00
C ASP A 88 19.39 14.18 3.87
N ASP A 89 18.57 15.17 3.55
CA ASP A 89 17.27 15.39 4.21
C ASP A 89 16.33 14.19 4.02
N SER A 90 16.58 13.37 3.00
CA SER A 90 15.84 12.14 2.69
C SER A 90 16.81 11.07 2.16
N PRO A 91 17.46 10.32 3.06
CA PRO A 91 18.43 9.31 2.65
C PRO A 91 17.81 8.17 1.84
N LEU A 92 18.63 7.49 1.04
CA LEU A 92 18.23 6.26 0.37
C LEU A 92 17.75 5.22 1.40
N TYR A 93 16.64 4.54 1.10
CA TYR A 93 16.06 3.51 1.96
C TYR A 93 16.06 2.14 1.28
N ILE A 94 16.35 1.09 2.03
CA ILE A 94 16.25 -0.29 1.51
C ILE A 94 14.81 -0.74 1.63
N PHE A 95 14.17 -0.98 0.48
CA PHE A 95 12.89 -1.67 0.39
C PHE A 95 13.01 -2.81 -0.62
N ASP A 96 13.11 -4.05 -0.13
CA ASP A 96 13.33 -5.23 -0.96
C ASP A 96 12.19 -6.22 -0.75
N SER A 97 11.22 -6.25 -1.67
CA SER A 97 10.11 -7.20 -1.67
C SER A 97 10.53 -8.61 -2.13
N SER A 98 11.69 -8.73 -2.77
CA SER A 98 12.16 -9.95 -3.45
C SER A 98 13.17 -10.76 -2.64
N PHE A 99 13.38 -10.42 -1.37
CA PHE A 99 14.43 -11.03 -0.55
C PHE A 99 14.16 -12.52 -0.26
N GLY A 100 12.89 -12.91 -0.09
CA GLY A 100 12.46 -14.28 0.15
C GLY A 100 12.68 -15.23 -1.03
N GLU A 101 12.65 -14.72 -2.26
CA GLU A 101 12.79 -15.51 -3.49
C GLU A 101 14.25 -15.76 -3.90
N HIS A 102 15.19 -14.95 -3.38
CA HIS A 102 16.58 -15.00 -3.84
C HIS A 102 17.41 -16.01 -3.02
N PRO A 103 18.15 -16.96 -3.66
CA PRO A 103 18.81 -18.07 -2.96
C PRO A 103 19.74 -17.69 -1.80
N ARG A 104 20.40 -16.54 -1.89
CA ARG A 104 21.29 -16.03 -0.83
C ARG A 104 20.58 -15.19 0.24
N ARG A 105 19.51 -14.47 -0.12
CA ARG A 105 18.82 -13.52 0.78
C ARG A 105 17.71 -14.18 1.58
N LYS A 106 17.15 -15.29 1.07
CA LYS A 106 16.09 -16.06 1.75
C LYS A 106 16.45 -16.54 3.16
N LYS A 107 17.75 -16.60 3.49
CA LYS A 107 18.21 -16.90 4.86
C LYS A 107 17.65 -15.92 5.90
N LEU A 108 17.33 -14.68 5.50
CA LEU A 108 16.69 -13.69 6.38
C LEU A 108 15.29 -14.12 6.85
N LEU A 109 14.64 -15.07 6.16
CA LEU A 109 13.38 -15.66 6.61
C LEU A 109 13.55 -16.54 7.87
N GLU A 110 14.78 -16.96 8.19
CA GLU A 110 15.09 -17.76 9.38
C GLU A 110 15.14 -16.89 10.64
N ASP A 111 15.28 -15.56 10.50
CA ASP A 111 15.47 -14.62 11.61
C ASP A 111 14.17 -14.08 12.21
N TYR A 112 13.01 -14.43 11.64
CA TYR A 112 11.70 -14.01 12.17
C TYR A 112 10.62 -15.07 11.95
N THR A 113 9.50 -14.90 12.64
CA THR A 113 8.29 -15.69 12.41
C THR A 113 7.09 -14.77 12.23
N VAL A 114 6.18 -15.13 11.32
CA VAL A 114 4.93 -14.39 11.12
C VAL A 114 4.08 -14.50 12.40
N PRO A 115 3.68 -13.38 13.04
CA PRO A 115 2.84 -13.41 14.22
C PRO A 115 1.53 -14.14 13.95
N LEU A 116 0.96 -14.77 14.98
CA LEU A 116 -0.21 -15.65 14.85
C LEU A 116 -1.37 -15.01 14.07
N TYR A 117 -1.62 -13.73 14.31
CA TYR A 117 -2.71 -12.96 13.71
C TYR A 117 -2.57 -12.70 12.20
N PHE A 118 -1.40 -12.97 11.60
CA PHE A 118 -1.11 -12.66 10.19
C PHE A 118 -0.77 -13.91 9.36
N ARG A 119 -0.93 -15.13 9.90
CA ARG A 119 -0.50 -16.37 9.24
C ARG A 119 -1.44 -16.86 8.14
N ASP A 120 -2.68 -16.40 8.14
CA ASP A 120 -3.68 -16.87 7.17
C ASP A 120 -3.26 -16.54 5.75
N ASP A 121 -2.67 -15.36 5.54
CA ASP A 121 -2.08 -14.91 4.27
C ASP A 121 -2.92 -15.33 3.05
N LEU A 122 -4.14 -14.81 2.97
CA LEU A 122 -5.13 -15.22 1.96
C LEU A 122 -4.68 -14.96 0.52
N PHE A 123 -3.74 -14.01 0.32
CA PHE A 123 -3.19 -13.69 -0.98
C PHE A 123 -2.37 -14.84 -1.59
N LYS A 124 -1.86 -15.80 -0.79
CA LYS A 124 -1.19 -17.00 -1.32
C LYS A 124 -2.08 -17.91 -2.15
N HIS A 125 -3.40 -17.72 -2.08
CA HIS A 125 -4.40 -18.49 -2.82
C HIS A 125 -5.01 -17.74 -4.00
N ALA A 126 -4.69 -16.46 -4.15
CA ALA A 126 -5.08 -15.66 -5.31
C ALA A 126 -3.99 -15.81 -6.38
N GLY A 127 -4.33 -16.48 -7.48
CA GLY A 127 -3.49 -16.63 -8.68
C GLY A 127 -4.16 -15.99 -9.88
#